data_AF-A0A4V2XFT5-F1
#
_entry.id   AF-A0A4V2XFT5-F1
#
_cell.length_a   1.000
_cell.length_b   1.000
_cell.length_c   1.000
_cell.angle_alpha   90.00
_cell.angle_beta   90.00
_cell.angle_gamma   90.00
#
_symmetry.space_group_name_H-M   'P 1'
#
loop_
_entity.id
_entity.type
_entity.pdbx_description
1 polymer ?
#
loop_
_entity_poly.entity_id
_entity_poly.type
_entity_poly.pdbx_seq_one_letter_code
_entity_poly.pdbx_strand_id
1 'polypeptide(L)'
;MPTYDRFRRDVARVQAAHPDVALHLVWTGPDEPVTLNLIRTTPVLRGQGLAEAALNDLTALADRWGVPLRLVVEPIEGDLDVDPARLLRWYGSHGFIVTGVRERDGAPIMERSPRG
;
A
#
# COMPACT_ATOMS: atom_id res chain seq x y z
N MET A 1 23.86 0.94 -6.22
CA MET A 1 22.59 0.32 -5.82
C MET A 1 21.88 1.22 -4.82
N PRO A 2 20.57 1.45 -4.97
CA PRO A 2 19.76 2.04 -3.92
C PRO A 2 19.86 1.18 -2.65
N THR A 3 20.14 1.79 -1.49
CA THR A 3 20.29 1.05 -0.22
C THR A 3 18.98 1.03 0.57
N TYR A 4 18.80 0.01 1.41
CA TYR A 4 17.67 -0.11 2.34
C TYR A 4 17.44 1.20 3.14
N ASP A 5 18.52 1.81 3.64
CA ASP A 5 18.44 3.06 4.40
C ASP A 5 17.94 4.26 3.58
N ARG A 6 18.26 4.30 2.29
CA ARG A 6 17.77 5.37 1.41
C ARG A 6 16.28 5.17 1.09
N PHE A 7 15.84 3.92 0.89
CA PHE A 7 14.42 3.64 0.70
C PHE A 7 13.62 4.02 1.95
N ARG A 8 14.11 3.61 3.13
CA ARG A 8 13.47 3.92 4.41
C ARG A 8 13.34 5.43 4.63
N ARG A 9 14.34 6.23 4.23
CA ARG A 9 14.27 7.69 4.28
C ARG A 9 13.23 8.26 3.31
N ASP A 10 13.15 7.74 2.10
CA ASP A 10 12.15 8.20 1.12
C ASP A 10 10.73 7.80 1.52
N VAL A 11 10.54 6.62 2.11
CA VAL A 11 9.27 6.21 2.75
C VAL A 11 8.89 7.17 3.87
N ALA A 12 9.83 7.51 4.75
CA ALA A 12 9.57 8.45 5.85
C ALA A 12 9.14 9.82 5.34
N ARG A 13 9.64 10.26 4.17
CA ARG A 13 9.19 11.50 3.52
C ARG A 13 7.76 11.40 3.02
N VAL A 14 7.36 10.27 2.42
CA VAL A 14 5.97 10.03 2.02
C VAL A 14 5.06 10.05 3.25
N GLN A 15 5.43 9.34 4.32
CA GLN A 15 4.66 9.35 5.58
C GLN A 15 4.51 10.76 6.16
N ALA A 16 5.59 11.55 6.14
CA ALA A 16 5.56 12.93 6.63
C ALA A 16 4.71 13.88 5.75
N ALA A 17 4.59 13.60 4.45
CA ALA A 17 3.74 14.36 3.53
C ALA A 17 2.24 14.07 3.70
N HIS A 18 1.89 12.92 4.30
CA HIS A 18 0.52 12.47 4.50
C HIS A 18 0.21 12.23 6.00
N PRO A 19 0.28 13.26 6.86
CA PRO A 19 0.14 13.10 8.31
C PRO A 19 -1.24 12.57 8.75
N ASP A 20 -2.26 12.76 7.91
CA ASP A 20 -3.64 12.32 8.15
C ASP A 20 -3.92 10.87 7.68
N VAL A 21 -2.89 10.19 7.17
CA VAL A 21 -2.95 8.82 6.68
C VAL A 21 -1.94 7.96 7.44
N ALA A 22 -2.44 7.01 8.22
CA ALA A 22 -1.60 5.95 8.76
C ALA A 22 -1.12 5.07 7.60
N LEU A 23 0.19 5.08 7.35
CA LEU A 23 0.83 4.35 6.26
C LEU A 23 1.96 3.49 6.81
N HIS A 24 1.87 2.17 6.69
CA HIS A 24 2.88 1.25 7.18
C HIS A 24 3.36 0.32 6.07
N LEU A 25 4.68 0.30 5.88
CA LEU A 25 5.35 -0.53 4.89
C LEU A 25 6.31 -1.49 5.59
N VAL A 26 6.42 -2.69 5.05
CA VAL A 26 7.40 -3.70 5.46
C VAL A 26 8.22 -4.07 4.24
N TRP A 27 9.54 -3.94 4.33
CA TRP A 27 10.45 -4.37 3.28
C TRP A 27 11.52 -5.28 3.88
N THR A 28 11.58 -6.51 3.40
CA THR A 28 12.44 -7.57 3.96
C THR A 28 13.77 -7.72 3.21
N GLY A 29 13.90 -7.15 2.00
CA GLY A 29 15.13 -7.20 1.23
C GLY A 29 14.96 -6.74 -0.23
N PRO A 30 16.06 -6.46 -0.94
CA PRO A 30 16.03 -5.91 -2.30
C PRO A 30 15.38 -6.83 -3.33
N ASP A 31 15.36 -8.15 -3.08
CA ASP A 31 14.80 -9.16 -3.97
C ASP A 31 13.32 -9.48 -3.66
N GLU A 32 12.75 -8.82 -2.64
CA GLU A 32 11.38 -9.03 -2.18
C GLU A 32 10.51 -7.80 -2.45
N PRO A 33 9.21 -7.98 -2.73
CA PRO A 33 8.28 -6.86 -2.83
C PRO A 33 8.18 -6.10 -1.52
N VAL A 34 7.97 -4.78 -1.62
CA VAL A 34 7.61 -3.96 -0.48
C VAL A 34 6.15 -4.23 -0.13
N THR A 35 5.90 -4.69 1.08
CA THR A 35 4.55 -4.96 1.56
C THR A 35 3.92 -3.70 2.14
N LEU A 36 2.81 -3.25 1.56
CA LEU A 36 1.91 -2.27 2.16
C LEU A 36 1.03 -2.98 3.18
N ASN A 37 1.37 -2.82 4.46
CA ASN A 37 0.69 -3.48 5.57
C ASN A 37 -0.53 -2.69 6.08
N LEU A 38 -0.49 -1.35 5.97
CA LEU A 38 -1.58 -0.49 6.40
C LEU A 38 -1.62 0.78 5.56
N ILE A 39 -2.81 1.13 5.07
CA ILE A 39 -3.15 2.47 4.62
C ILE A 39 -4.53 2.83 5.16
N ARG A 40 -4.60 3.89 5.98
CA ARG A 40 -5.85 4.29 6.63
C ARG A 40 -5.92 5.80 6.84
N THR A 41 -6.95 6.42 6.29
CA THR A 41 -7.32 7.79 6.67
C THR A 41 -8.12 7.77 7.97
N THR A 42 -7.84 8.72 8.87
CA THR A 42 -8.61 8.92 10.10
C THR A 42 -10.11 9.03 9.79
N PRO A 43 -11.02 8.40 10.56
CA PRO A 43 -12.45 8.34 10.23
C PRO A 43 -13.09 9.69 9.89
N VAL A 44 -12.77 10.74 10.65
CA VAL A 44 -13.32 12.09 10.46
C VAL A 44 -12.83 12.80 9.18
N LEU A 45 -11.82 12.25 8.51
CA LEU A 45 -11.22 12.81 7.28
C LEU A 45 -11.45 11.93 6.04
N ARG A 46 -12.24 10.85 6.16
CA ARG A 46 -12.55 9.96 5.04
C ARG A 46 -13.34 10.68 3.95
N GLY A 47 -13.26 10.15 2.72
CA GLY A 47 -13.97 10.70 1.55
C GLY A 47 -13.32 11.93 0.90
N GLN A 48 -12.14 12.34 1.37
CA GLN A 48 -11.41 13.52 0.88
C GLN A 48 -10.26 13.17 -0.07
N GLY A 49 -10.12 11.90 -0.47
CA GLY A 49 -9.03 11.45 -1.37
C GLY A 49 -7.64 11.35 -0.70
N LEU A 50 -7.52 11.48 0.61
CA LEU A 50 -6.23 11.48 1.31
C LEU A 50 -5.47 10.15 1.18
N ALA A 51 -6.14 9.01 1.39
CA ALA A 51 -5.53 7.70 1.17
C ALA A 51 -5.12 7.49 -0.30
N GLU A 52 -5.87 8.06 -1.25
CA GLU A 52 -5.55 8.01 -2.66
C GLU A 52 -4.28 8.81 -2.99
N ALA A 53 -4.17 10.03 -2.46
CA ALA A 53 -2.97 10.85 -2.59
C ALA A 53 -1.73 10.13 -2.01
N ALA A 54 -1.87 9.57 -0.80
CA ALA A 54 -0.79 8.81 -0.17
C ALA A 54 -0.38 7.56 -0.98
N LEU A 55 -1.35 6.82 -1.53
CA LEU A 55 -1.07 5.65 -2.35
C LEU A 55 -0.42 6.03 -3.69
N ASN A 56 -0.80 7.15 -4.30
CA ASN A 56 -0.18 7.64 -5.53
C ASN A 56 1.29 8.01 -5.30
N ASP A 57 1.61 8.70 -4.20
CA ASP A 57 3.01 9.03 -3.86
C ASP A 57 3.84 7.78 -3.54
N LEU A 58 3.24 6.81 -2.84
CA LEU A 58 3.86 5.53 -2.55
C LEU A 58 4.15 4.73 -3.82
N THR A 59 3.18 4.62 -4.73
CA THR A 59 3.35 3.89 -5.99
C THR A 59 4.38 4.57 -6.87
N ALA A 60 4.39 5.90 -6.95
CA ALA A 60 5.44 6.65 -7.63
C ALA A 60 6.82 6.45 -7.00
N LEU A 61 6.91 6.32 -5.67
CA LEU A 61 8.15 5.95 -5.00
C LEU A 61 8.60 4.55 -5.40
N ALA A 62 7.72 3.55 -5.36
CA ALA A 62 8.03 2.19 -5.76
C ALA A 62 8.50 2.10 -7.22
N ASP A 63 7.85 2.85 -8.11
CA ASP A 63 8.21 2.99 -9.53
C ASP A 63 9.63 3.52 -9.70
N ARG A 64 9.97 4.63 -9.03
CA ARG A 64 11.34 5.20 -9.05
C ARG A 64 12.41 4.24 -8.55
N TRP A 65 12.04 3.35 -7.64
CA TRP A 65 12.95 2.37 -7.06
C TRP A 65 12.97 1.04 -7.83
N GLY A 66 12.08 0.86 -8.81
CA GLY A 66 11.97 -0.39 -9.54
C GLY A 66 11.56 -1.57 -8.66
N VAL A 67 10.82 -1.31 -7.56
CA VAL A 67 10.40 -2.36 -6.62
C VAL A 67 8.89 -2.62 -6.73
N PRO A 68 8.45 -3.89 -6.72
CA PRO A 68 7.03 -4.21 -6.68
C PRO A 68 6.43 -3.89 -5.30
N LEU A 69 5.14 -3.55 -5.30
CA LEU A 69 4.33 -3.44 -4.11
C LEU A 69 3.45 -4.68 -3.96
N ARG A 70 3.30 -5.18 -2.73
CA ARG A 70 2.39 -6.26 -2.36
C ARG A 70 1.48 -5.81 -1.22
N LEU A 71 0.25 -6.29 -1.17
CA LEU A 71 -0.65 -6.10 -0.04
C LEU A 71 -1.58 -7.30 0.14
N VAL A 72 -2.14 -7.45 1.33
CA VAL A 72 -3.29 -8.32 1.58
C VAL A 72 -4.52 -7.43 1.68
N VAL A 73 -5.57 -7.77 0.96
CA VAL A 73 -6.82 -7.00 0.94
C VAL A 73 -7.72 -7.53 2.05
N GLU A 74 -7.66 -6.84 3.19
CA GLU A 74 -8.55 -7.09 4.31
C GLU A 74 -9.00 -5.77 4.95
N PRO A 75 -10.25 -5.66 5.41
CA PRO A 75 -10.65 -4.58 6.30
C PRO A 75 -9.77 -4.60 7.55
N ILE A 76 -9.38 -3.41 8.01
CA ILE A 76 -8.68 -3.29 9.29
C ILE A 76 -9.67 -3.62 10.39
N GLU A 77 -9.23 -4.36 11.41
CA GLU A 77 -10.06 -4.72 12.56
C GLU A 77 -10.72 -3.46 13.17
N GLY A 78 -12.05 -3.53 13.36
CA GLY A 78 -12.87 -2.41 13.81
C GLY A 78 -13.40 -1.48 12.72
N ASP A 79 -13.10 -1.73 11.44
CA ASP A 79 -13.60 -0.97 10.29
C ASP A 79 -14.66 -1.77 9.51
N LEU A 80 -15.78 -2.06 10.20
CA LEU A 80 -16.86 -2.94 9.71
C LEU A 80 -17.57 -2.41 8.45
N ASP A 81 -17.43 -1.13 8.14
CA ASP A 81 -18.09 -0.47 7.00
C ASP A 81 -17.30 -0.59 5.68
N VAL A 82 -16.12 -1.21 5.69
CA VAL A 82 -15.29 -1.36 4.49
C VAL A 82 -15.66 -2.64 3.75
N ASP A 83 -16.43 -2.48 2.66
CA ASP A 83 -16.72 -3.58 1.72
C ASP A 83 -15.42 -4.09 1.05
N PRO A 84 -15.03 -5.36 1.26
CA PRO A 84 -13.83 -5.94 0.65
C PRO A 84 -13.84 -5.87 -0.89
N ALA A 85 -15.01 -6.01 -1.52
CA ALA A 85 -15.12 -5.92 -2.98
C ALA A 85 -14.85 -4.50 -3.48
N ARG A 86 -15.27 -3.49 -2.71
CA ARG A 86 -14.92 -2.09 -2.99
C ARG A 86 -13.43 -1.83 -2.81
N LEU A 87 -12.82 -2.40 -1.77
CA LEU A 87 -11.39 -2.25 -1.50
C LEU A 87 -10.55 -2.91 -2.62
N LEU A 88 -10.92 -4.10 -3.07
CA LEU A 88 -10.34 -4.78 -4.23
C LEU A 88 -10.38 -3.91 -5.49
N ARG A 89 -11.56 -3.34 -5.82
CA ARG A 89 -11.71 -2.45 -6.98
C ARG A 89 -10.87 -1.20 -6.86
N TRP A 90 -10.79 -0.62 -5.66
CA TRP A 90 -9.98 0.58 -5.40
C TRP A 90 -8.49 0.29 -5.61
N TYR A 91 -7.95 -0.78 -5.04
CA TYR A 91 -6.56 -1.16 -5.33
C TYR A 91 -6.35 -1.50 -6.82
N GLY A 92 -7.33 -2.14 -7.45
CA GLY A 92 -7.33 -2.41 -8.89
C GLY A 92 -7.17 -1.14 -9.75
N SER A 93 -7.86 -0.05 -9.41
CA SER A 93 -7.70 1.22 -10.14
C SER A 93 -6.31 1.85 -10.00
N HIS A 94 -5.56 1.48 -8.95
CA HIS A 94 -4.16 1.89 -8.76
C HIS A 94 -3.14 0.93 -9.43
N GLY A 95 -3.62 -0.07 -10.18
CA GLY A 95 -2.78 -0.99 -10.94
C GLY A 95 -2.34 -2.23 -10.18
N PHE A 96 -2.94 -2.50 -9.01
CA PHE A 96 -2.76 -3.79 -8.34
C PHE A 96 -3.58 -4.88 -9.04
N ILE A 97 -3.04 -6.09 -9.08
CA ILE A 97 -3.71 -7.30 -9.57
C ILE A 97 -3.69 -8.39 -8.50
N VAL A 98 -4.70 -9.25 -8.49
CA VAL A 98 -4.72 -10.40 -7.57
C VAL A 98 -3.68 -11.43 -8.03
N THR A 99 -2.76 -11.80 -7.14
CA THR A 99 -1.71 -12.79 -7.41
C THR A 99 -1.85 -14.06 -6.58
N GLY A 100 -2.73 -14.05 -5.58
CA GLY A 100 -2.99 -15.21 -4.76
C GLY A 100 -3.97 -14.94 -3.63
N VAL A 101 -3.98 -15.83 -2.65
CA VAL A 101 -4.76 -15.73 -1.42
C VAL A 101 -3.89 -16.10 -0.23
N ARG A 102 -4.13 -15.47 0.92
CA ARG A 102 -3.47 -15.82 2.17
C ARG A 102 -4.03 -17.14 2.69
N GLU A 103 -3.17 -18.13 2.91
CA GLU A 103 -3.59 -19.49 3.27
C GLU A 103 -4.47 -19.56 4.53
N ARG A 104 -4.22 -18.69 5.50
CA ARG A 104 -4.90 -18.70 6.80
C ARG A 104 -6.41 -18.46 6.73
N ASP A 105 -6.85 -17.59 5.84
CA ASP A 105 -8.22 -17.05 5.82
C ASP A 105 -8.76 -16.76 4.42
N GLY A 106 -7.98 -17.03 3.37
CA GLY A 106 -8.38 -16.81 1.99
C GLY A 106 -8.38 -15.33 1.57
N ALA A 107 -7.86 -14.41 2.39
CA ALA A 107 -7.83 -12.99 2.04
C ALA A 107 -7.01 -12.78 0.74
N PRO A 108 -7.51 -12.02 -0.25
CA PRO A 108 -6.80 -11.81 -1.50
C PRO A 108 -5.45 -11.13 -1.30
N ILE A 109 -4.41 -11.64 -1.95
CA ILE A 109 -3.11 -10.98 -2.07
C ILE A 109 -3.09 -10.25 -3.40
N MET A 110 -2.76 -8.97 -3.37
CA MET A 110 -2.59 -8.17 -4.58
C MET A 110 -1.18 -7.61 -4.70
N GLU A 111 -0.71 -7.51 -5.94
CA GLU A 111 0.60 -6.94 -6.25
C GLU A 111 0.51 -5.94 -7.39
N ARG A 112 1.42 -4.98 -7.38
CA ARG A 112 1.62 -4.00 -8.44
C ARG A 112 3.10 -3.98 -8.81
N SER A 113 3.40 -4.32 -10.06
CA SER A 113 4.74 -4.15 -10.62
C SER A 113 5.08 -2.65 -10.77
N PRO A 114 6.35 -2.27 -10.61
CA PRO A 114 6.78 -0.90 -10.86
C PRO A 114 6.55 -0.54 -12.33
N ARG A 115 6.14 0.69 -12.59
CA ARG A 115 6.03 1.26 -13.93
C ARG A 115 7.31 2.05 -14.23
N GLY A 116 7.88 1.79 -15.41
CA GLY A 116 9.07 2.50 -15.93
C GLY A 116 8.75 3.89 -16.45
#